data_AF-A0A8K0R067-F1
#
_entry.id   AF-A0A8K0R067-F1
#
_cell.length_a   1.000
_cell.length_b   1.000
_cell.length_c   1.000
_cell.angle_alpha   90.00
_cell.angle_beta   90.00
_cell.angle_gamma   90.00
#
_symmetry.space_group_name_H-M   'P 1'
#
loop_
_entity.id
_entity.type
_entity.pdbx_description
1 polymer ?
#
loop_
_entity_poly.entity_id
_entity_poly.type
_entity_poly.pdbx_seq_one_letter_code
_entity_poly.pdbx_strand_id
1 'polypeptide(L)'
;MLTMICASIIPQRYSWGELQVTADIFKRMLIHLNASESLLNIVIEFGSRVRHELPRGNTTFFTGRAHSRGTVDKGESHEASYIIQYVERNGRNRGDPWSLRQTGVYSQTQHSTHQTTWILLQLSKSIRSLLEIELSRIISHRTRDSDYLALHALLLRATVDNWGDYVQDLSSQVRSLEEKARSAILSTQTTQYHGSGIKDLQTLQRIEQKISIASSALKSNTEVAAGLIDQWECFAASTVSACCEKARGTVLSYTADIQVHQESLKTLLNLLHRIDTLFSQIIEVQNVNRLQSVTEMSSRQLDSLNSLIKDIRDESRNSSTLVAHTHSDTKSMKALTTVATALLPASLIATIFSSNLIQLEQSNEGVGHGTHFVVASQFWVYILVSIAMTGTTLGCIRLLEYWWARRSP
;
A
#
# COMPACT_ATOMS: atom_id res chain seq x y z
N MET A 1 -40.61 43.83 -17.22
CA MET A 1 -39.43 43.69 -18.11
C MET A 1 -38.94 42.27 -17.90
N LEU A 2 -38.81 41.43 -18.93
CA LEU A 2 -38.39 40.04 -18.75
C LEU A 2 -36.91 40.01 -18.33
N THR A 3 -36.60 39.41 -17.20
CA THR A 3 -35.24 39.02 -16.83
C THR A 3 -34.77 37.95 -17.82
N MET A 4 -33.76 38.27 -18.63
CA MET A 4 -33.16 37.31 -19.56
C MET A 4 -32.07 36.54 -18.81
N ILE A 5 -32.30 35.24 -18.59
CA ILE A 5 -31.33 34.32 -17.99
C ILE A 5 -30.57 33.62 -19.12
N CYS A 6 -29.26 33.85 -19.20
CA CYS A 6 -28.38 33.14 -20.13
C CYS A 6 -27.53 32.15 -19.32
N ALA A 7 -27.68 30.84 -19.57
CA ALA A 7 -26.93 29.81 -18.86
C ALA A 7 -26.03 29.02 -19.84
N SER A 8 -24.72 29.04 -19.58
CA SER A 8 -23.71 28.27 -20.31
C SER A 8 -23.16 27.15 -19.43
N ILE A 9 -23.24 25.91 -19.90
CA ILE A 9 -22.72 24.74 -19.19
C ILE A 9 -21.44 24.27 -19.88
N ILE A 10 -20.34 24.21 -19.12
CA ILE A 10 -19.05 23.70 -19.61
C ILE A 10 -18.83 22.30 -19.01
N PRO A 11 -18.88 21.23 -19.84
CA PRO A 11 -18.68 19.87 -19.37
C PRO A 11 -17.19 19.48 -19.27
N GLN A 12 -16.90 18.49 -18.43
CA GLN A 12 -15.66 17.71 -18.44
C GLN A 12 -15.94 16.27 -18.88
N ARG A 13 -14.94 15.63 -19.49
CA ARG A 13 -15.05 14.24 -19.97
C ARG A 13 -15.22 13.22 -18.84
N TYR A 14 -14.62 13.50 -17.69
CA TYR A 14 -14.74 12.76 -16.42
C TYR A 14 -14.32 13.72 -15.30
N SER A 15 -14.59 13.39 -14.03
CA SER A 15 -14.41 14.31 -12.89
C SER A 15 -12.98 14.85 -12.68
N TRP A 16 -11.97 14.22 -13.28
CA TRP A 16 -10.56 14.63 -13.23
C TRP A 16 -10.01 15.00 -14.62
N GLY A 17 -10.89 15.04 -15.62
CA GLY A 17 -10.54 15.33 -17.00
C GLY A 17 -10.49 16.83 -17.23
N GLU A 18 -9.86 17.22 -18.33
CA GLU A 18 -9.84 18.61 -18.77
C GLU A 18 -11.25 19.10 -19.10
N LEU A 19 -11.48 20.40 -18.87
CA LEU A 19 -12.68 21.09 -19.34
C LEU A 19 -12.71 21.04 -20.87
N GLN A 20 -13.87 20.76 -21.45
CA GLN A 20 -14.05 20.67 -22.91
C GLN A 20 -14.15 22.05 -23.56
N VAL A 21 -13.21 22.95 -23.24
CA VAL A 21 -13.14 24.31 -23.78
C VAL A 21 -11.68 24.66 -24.05
N THR A 22 -11.41 25.13 -25.26
CA THR A 22 -10.09 25.63 -25.63
C THR A 22 -9.80 26.95 -24.90
N ALA A 23 -8.55 27.16 -24.48
CA ALA A 23 -8.13 28.38 -23.78
C ALA A 23 -8.52 29.67 -24.52
N ASP A 24 -8.48 29.67 -25.86
CA ASP A 24 -8.85 30.83 -26.68
C ASP A 24 -10.35 31.14 -26.65
N ILE A 25 -11.20 30.11 -26.67
CA ILE A 25 -12.66 30.26 -26.55
C ILE A 25 -12.99 30.77 -25.14
N PHE A 26 -12.35 30.22 -24.12
CA PHE A 26 -12.55 30.65 -22.74
C PHE A 26 -12.14 32.12 -22.53
N LYS A 27 -10.98 32.54 -23.05
CA LYS A 27 -10.54 33.95 -22.99
C LYS A 27 -11.51 34.88 -23.71
N ARG A 28 -12.00 34.49 -24.89
CA ARG A 28 -13.02 35.28 -25.62
C ARG A 28 -14.32 35.39 -24.85
N MET A 29 -14.74 34.31 -24.18
CA MET A 29 -15.93 34.29 -23.33
C MET A 29 -15.76 35.22 -22.12
N LEU A 30 -14.60 35.21 -21.45
CA LEU A 30 -14.28 36.12 -20.34
C LEU A 30 -14.36 37.60 -20.78
N ILE A 31 -13.75 37.93 -21.94
CA ILE A 31 -13.76 39.29 -22.49
C ILE A 31 -15.19 39.71 -22.87
N HIS A 32 -15.96 38.81 -23.48
CA HIS A 32 -17.33 39.11 -23.91
C HIS A 32 -18.28 39.33 -22.74
N LEU A 33 -18.14 38.54 -21.67
CA LEU A 33 -18.97 38.64 -20.48
C LEU A 33 -18.44 39.66 -19.46
N ASN A 34 -17.28 40.29 -19.73
CA ASN A 34 -16.57 41.14 -18.79
C ASN A 34 -16.44 40.48 -17.40
N ALA A 35 -16.21 39.17 -17.39
CA ALA A 35 -16.22 38.38 -16.16
C ALA A 35 -14.97 38.69 -15.33
N SER A 36 -15.15 38.82 -14.02
CA SER A 36 -14.05 39.11 -13.11
C SER A 36 -13.04 37.95 -12.96
N GLU A 37 -11.86 38.28 -12.43
CA GLU A 37 -10.77 37.33 -12.15
C GLU A 37 -11.19 36.16 -11.25
N SER A 38 -12.32 36.26 -10.54
CA SER A 38 -12.85 35.21 -9.68
C SER A 38 -13.22 33.93 -10.45
N LEU A 39 -13.71 34.05 -11.68
CA LEU A 39 -14.00 32.90 -12.54
C LEU A 39 -12.73 32.18 -12.99
N LEU A 40 -11.62 32.91 -13.17
CA LEU A 40 -10.33 32.31 -13.50
C LEU A 40 -9.81 31.46 -12.33
N ASN A 41 -9.95 31.96 -11.10
CA ASN A 41 -9.57 31.22 -9.90
C ASN A 41 -10.34 29.90 -9.77
N ILE A 42 -11.64 29.91 -10.09
CA ILE A 42 -12.45 28.70 -10.13
C ILE A 42 -11.93 27.73 -11.19
N VAL A 43 -11.68 28.19 -12.43
CA VAL A 43 -11.26 27.31 -13.53
C VAL A 43 -9.89 26.69 -13.31
N ILE A 44 -8.95 27.41 -12.67
CA ILE A 44 -7.64 26.86 -12.29
C ILE A 44 -7.80 25.62 -11.41
N GLU A 45 -8.83 25.58 -10.57
CA GLU A 45 -9.08 24.46 -9.67
C GLU A 45 -9.58 23.20 -10.39
N PHE A 46 -10.13 23.35 -11.60
CA PHE A 46 -10.54 22.25 -12.48
C PHE A 46 -9.39 21.72 -13.38
N GLY A 47 -8.17 22.20 -13.20
CA GLY A 47 -6.98 21.74 -13.93
C GLY A 47 -6.60 20.28 -13.67
N SER A 48 -5.60 19.76 -14.39
CA SER A 48 -5.17 18.35 -14.32
C SER A 48 -4.78 17.94 -12.89
N ARG A 49 -5.54 17.00 -12.30
CA ARG A 49 -5.25 16.45 -10.97
C ARG A 49 -4.63 15.05 -11.07
N VAL A 50 -3.47 14.87 -10.44
CA VAL A 50 -2.77 13.57 -10.39
C VAL A 50 -3.13 12.77 -9.13
N ARG A 51 -3.61 13.44 -8.07
CA ARG A 51 -4.09 12.84 -6.80
C ARG A 51 -5.29 13.62 -6.24
N HIS A 52 -6.05 13.01 -5.33
CA HIS A 52 -6.95 13.74 -4.41
C HIS A 52 -6.07 14.55 -3.43
N GLU A 53 -5.52 15.64 -3.92
CA GLU A 53 -4.86 16.64 -3.09
C GLU A 53 -5.94 17.47 -2.41
N LEU A 54 -5.65 17.89 -1.18
CA LEU A 54 -6.40 18.96 -0.53
C LEU A 54 -6.50 20.13 -1.52
N PRO A 55 -7.65 20.82 -1.56
CA PRO A 55 -7.81 21.97 -2.42
C PRO A 55 -6.60 22.91 -2.28
N ARG A 56 -6.05 23.40 -3.40
CA ARG A 56 -4.84 24.26 -3.41
C ARG A 56 -5.16 25.62 -2.77
N GLY A 57 -5.21 25.70 -1.43
CA GLY A 57 -5.29 26.93 -0.62
C GLY A 57 -6.40 27.92 -1.01
N ASN A 58 -7.32 28.23 -0.09
CA ASN A 58 -8.42 29.19 -0.27
C ASN A 58 -9.46 28.84 -1.35
N THR A 59 -9.74 27.56 -1.55
CA THR A 59 -10.67 27.09 -2.60
C THR A 59 -12.15 27.39 -2.30
N THR A 60 -12.43 28.02 -1.17
CA THR A 60 -13.71 28.63 -0.81
C THR A 60 -13.73 30.09 -1.27
N PHE A 61 -13.56 30.32 -2.57
CA PHE A 61 -13.79 31.64 -3.13
C PHE A 61 -15.27 31.87 -3.29
N PHE A 62 -15.99 32.19 -2.21
CA PHE A 62 -17.18 33.03 -2.37
C PHE A 62 -16.69 34.45 -2.63
N THR A 63 -16.76 34.89 -3.88
CA THR A 63 -16.50 36.30 -4.22
C THR A 63 -17.82 36.94 -4.57
N GLY A 64 -18.42 37.61 -3.60
CA GLY A 64 -19.51 38.55 -3.81
C GLY A 64 -18.92 39.93 -4.12
N ARG A 65 -19.02 40.42 -5.35
CA ARG A 65 -18.69 41.82 -5.68
C ARG A 65 -19.93 42.55 -6.12
N ALA A 66 -20.24 43.67 -5.47
CA ALA A 66 -21.11 44.71 -6.01
C ALA A 66 -20.21 45.73 -6.71
N HIS A 67 -20.17 45.71 -8.05
CA HIS A 67 -19.42 46.71 -8.80
C HIS A 67 -20.21 48.02 -8.80
N SER A 68 -19.80 48.99 -7.97
CA SER A 68 -20.18 50.39 -8.18
C SER A 68 -19.16 50.99 -9.13
N ARG A 69 -19.53 51.10 -10.40
CA ARG A 69 -18.69 51.80 -11.38
C ARG A 69 -18.79 53.28 -11.03
N GLY A 70 -17.65 53.85 -10.61
CA GLY A 70 -17.54 55.19 -10.03
C GLY A 70 -18.40 56.27 -10.70
N THR A 71 -18.83 57.20 -9.86
CA THR A 71 -19.87 58.23 -10.02
C THR A 71 -21.28 57.71 -9.78
N VAL A 72 -21.73 57.96 -8.54
CA VAL A 72 -23.11 58.15 -8.08
C VAL A 72 -24.15 57.96 -9.19
N ASP A 73 -24.95 56.88 -9.06
CA ASP A 73 -26.30 56.73 -9.63
C ASP A 73 -26.54 55.82 -10.87
N LYS A 74 -25.66 54.88 -11.26
CA LYS A 74 -26.02 53.88 -12.31
C LYS A 74 -25.54 52.44 -12.04
N GLY A 75 -26.46 51.64 -11.48
CA GLY A 75 -26.61 50.19 -11.66
C GLY A 75 -25.46 49.31 -11.17
N GLU A 76 -25.53 48.88 -9.92
CA GLU A 76 -24.59 47.89 -9.37
C GLU A 76 -24.63 46.59 -10.23
N SER A 77 -23.47 45.97 -10.45
CA SER A 77 -23.43 44.66 -11.12
C SER A 77 -22.94 43.68 -10.08
N HIS A 78 -23.74 42.65 -9.80
CA HIS A 78 -23.44 41.69 -8.75
C HIS A 78 -22.87 40.42 -9.35
N GLU A 79 -21.77 39.96 -8.78
CA GLU A 79 -21.13 38.71 -9.16
C GLU A 79 -21.08 37.79 -7.96
N ALA A 80 -21.42 36.52 -8.17
CA ALA A 80 -21.21 35.44 -7.21
C ALA A 80 -20.47 34.31 -7.92
N SER A 81 -19.28 33.99 -7.42
CA SER A 81 -18.49 32.87 -7.89
C SER A 81 -18.27 31.94 -6.70
N TYR A 82 -18.41 30.63 -6.86
CA TYR A 82 -18.07 29.65 -5.81
C TYR A 82 -17.89 28.24 -6.38
N ILE A 83 -17.28 27.37 -5.59
CA ILE A 83 -17.20 25.93 -5.85
C ILE A 83 -17.98 25.19 -4.76
N ILE A 84 -18.90 24.31 -5.15
CA ILE A 84 -19.58 23.40 -4.22
C ILE A 84 -19.05 22.00 -4.44
N GLN A 85 -18.74 21.32 -3.34
CA GLN A 85 -18.31 19.92 -3.35
C GLN A 85 -19.44 19.01 -2.88
N TYR A 86 -19.61 17.86 -3.51
CA TYR A 86 -20.67 16.92 -3.17
C TYR A 86 -20.26 15.49 -3.46
N VAL A 87 -20.87 14.56 -2.74
CA VAL A 87 -20.66 13.12 -2.94
C VAL A 87 -21.71 12.57 -3.89
N GLU A 88 -21.30 11.65 -4.75
CA GLU A 88 -22.23 10.96 -5.65
C GLU A 88 -21.77 9.52 -5.88
N ARG A 89 -22.73 8.61 -6.04
CA ARG A 89 -22.43 7.22 -6.38
C ARG A 89 -21.85 7.16 -7.80
N ASN A 90 -20.71 6.48 -7.94
CA ASN A 90 -20.00 6.40 -9.22
C ASN A 90 -20.47 5.25 -10.11
N GLY A 91 -21.32 4.35 -9.59
CA GLY A 91 -21.86 3.20 -10.32
C GLY A 91 -20.80 2.19 -10.75
N ARG A 92 -19.61 2.21 -10.13
CA ARG A 92 -18.52 1.28 -10.44
C ARG A 92 -18.74 -0.03 -9.66
N ASN A 93 -18.55 -1.16 -10.33
CA ASN A 93 -18.67 -2.49 -9.70
C ASN A 93 -17.48 -2.85 -8.79
N ARG A 94 -16.43 -2.02 -8.75
CA ARG A 94 -15.21 -2.26 -7.97
C ARG A 94 -14.70 -0.96 -7.35
N GLY A 95 -14.22 -1.07 -6.11
CA GLY A 95 -13.63 0.04 -5.36
C GLY A 95 -14.66 0.77 -4.49
N ASP A 96 -14.34 2.02 -4.15
CA ASP A 96 -15.25 2.88 -3.39
C ASP A 96 -16.48 3.22 -4.25
N PRO A 97 -17.72 2.95 -3.79
CA PRO A 97 -18.93 3.31 -4.52
C PRO A 97 -19.15 4.82 -4.59
N TRP A 98 -18.49 5.59 -3.72
CA TRP A 98 -18.63 7.03 -3.64
C TRP A 98 -17.51 7.75 -4.37
N SER A 99 -17.83 8.92 -4.90
CA SER A 99 -16.83 9.83 -5.45
C SER A 99 -17.18 11.25 -5.08
N LEU A 100 -16.20 11.94 -4.49
CA LEU A 100 -16.30 13.37 -4.24
C LEU A 100 -16.16 14.10 -5.59
N ARG A 101 -17.15 14.91 -5.90
CA ARG A 101 -17.25 15.73 -7.11
C ARG A 101 -17.33 17.19 -6.69
N GLN A 102 -17.08 18.08 -7.65
CA GLN A 102 -17.16 19.51 -7.46
C GLN A 102 -17.86 20.15 -8.66
N THR A 103 -18.67 21.16 -8.40
CA THR A 103 -19.34 21.99 -9.41
C THR A 103 -18.89 23.43 -9.19
N GLY A 104 -18.43 24.08 -10.25
CA GLY A 104 -18.09 25.50 -10.23
C GLY A 104 -19.29 26.30 -10.68
N VAL A 105 -19.66 27.34 -9.94
CA VAL A 105 -20.77 28.22 -10.27
C VAL A 105 -20.24 29.63 -10.35
N TYR A 106 -20.59 30.30 -11.44
CA TYR A 106 -20.44 31.73 -11.60
C TYR A 106 -21.77 32.30 -12.05
N SER A 107 -22.24 33.31 -11.34
CA SER A 107 -23.40 34.11 -11.71
C SER A 107 -23.02 35.58 -11.71
N GLN A 108 -23.56 36.30 -12.67
CA GLN A 108 -23.42 37.75 -12.78
C GLN A 108 -24.80 38.33 -13.12
N THR A 109 -25.26 39.26 -12.30
CA THR A 109 -26.52 40.00 -12.49
C THR A 109 -26.21 41.46 -12.78
N GLN A 110 -26.60 41.92 -13.96
CA GLN A 110 -26.43 43.30 -14.40
C GLN A 110 -27.73 44.08 -14.11
N HIS A 111 -27.71 45.03 -13.16
CA HIS A 111 -28.92 45.81 -12.82
C HIS A 111 -29.42 46.69 -13.97
N SER A 112 -28.54 47.19 -14.85
CA SER A 112 -28.94 48.07 -15.95
C SER A 112 -29.72 47.38 -17.08
N THR A 113 -29.53 46.06 -17.25
CA THR A 113 -30.18 45.29 -18.33
C THR A 113 -31.14 44.21 -17.81
N HIS A 114 -31.22 44.02 -16.48
CA HIS A 114 -31.90 42.89 -15.85
C HIS A 114 -31.51 41.53 -16.48
N GLN A 115 -30.24 41.40 -16.91
CA GLN A 115 -29.71 40.16 -17.45
C GLN A 115 -28.91 39.45 -16.39
N THR A 116 -29.18 38.15 -16.22
CA THR A 116 -28.38 37.29 -15.37
C THR A 116 -27.69 36.24 -16.22
N THR A 117 -26.36 36.26 -16.18
CA THR A 117 -25.51 35.28 -16.86
C THR A 117 -25.04 34.25 -15.86
N TRP A 118 -25.17 32.98 -16.22
CA TRP A 118 -24.71 31.83 -15.45
C TRP A 118 -23.67 31.05 -16.25
N ILE A 119 -22.54 30.78 -15.61
CA ILE A 119 -21.54 29.84 -16.11
C ILE A 119 -21.42 28.73 -15.08
N LEU A 120 -21.71 27.53 -15.55
CA LEU A 120 -21.76 26.34 -14.72
C LEU A 120 -20.72 25.35 -15.21
N LEU A 121 -19.76 25.06 -14.35
CA LEU A 121 -18.66 24.13 -14.62
C LEU A 121 -18.97 22.77 -14.00
N GLN A 122 -19.01 21.74 -14.84
CA GLN A 122 -19.13 20.35 -14.44
C GLN A 122 -20.35 20.02 -13.56
N LEU A 123 -21.54 20.00 -14.16
CA LEU A 123 -22.76 19.53 -13.48
C LEU A 123 -22.88 18.00 -13.53
N SER A 124 -23.31 17.40 -12.42
CA SER A 124 -23.78 16.01 -12.45
C SER A 124 -25.05 15.88 -13.29
N LYS A 125 -25.32 14.67 -13.78
CA LYS A 125 -26.52 14.38 -14.57
C LYS A 125 -27.79 14.70 -13.77
N SER A 126 -27.81 14.35 -12.48
CA SER A 126 -28.95 14.58 -11.59
C SER A 126 -29.21 16.06 -11.35
N ILE A 127 -28.16 16.84 -11.03
CA ILE A 127 -28.29 18.29 -10.83
C ILE A 127 -28.69 18.98 -12.14
N ARG A 128 -28.14 18.54 -13.28
CA ARG A 128 -28.50 19.05 -14.60
C ARG A 128 -29.98 18.83 -14.92
N SER A 129 -30.51 17.64 -14.69
CA SER A 129 -31.95 17.38 -14.94
C SER A 129 -32.85 18.26 -14.06
N LEU A 130 -32.48 18.47 -12.79
CA LEU A 130 -33.22 19.35 -11.89
C LEU A 130 -33.18 20.80 -12.36
N LEU A 131 -32.02 21.26 -12.82
CA LEU A 131 -31.85 22.61 -13.36
C LEU A 131 -32.64 22.81 -14.66
N GLU A 132 -32.62 21.83 -15.58
CA GLU A 132 -33.37 21.90 -16.83
C GLU A 132 -34.89 21.96 -16.60
N ILE A 133 -35.41 21.22 -15.61
CA ILE A 133 -36.81 21.29 -15.20
C ILE A 133 -37.15 22.68 -14.65
N GLU A 134 -36.32 23.22 -13.77
CA GLU A 134 -36.57 24.52 -13.16
C GLU A 134 -36.45 25.67 -14.16
N LEU A 135 -35.46 25.63 -15.06
CA LEU A 135 -35.33 26.59 -16.15
C LEU A 135 -36.53 26.51 -17.11
N SER A 136 -37.01 25.31 -17.43
CA SER A 136 -38.22 25.12 -18.25
C SER A 136 -39.47 25.68 -17.56
N ARG A 137 -39.56 25.56 -16.24
CA ARG A 137 -40.63 26.16 -15.43
C ARG A 137 -40.59 27.69 -15.48
N ILE A 138 -39.39 28.28 -15.36
CA ILE A 138 -39.18 29.74 -15.44
C ILE A 138 -39.53 30.28 -16.83
N ILE A 139 -39.09 29.60 -17.90
CA ILE A 139 -39.37 30.00 -19.29
C ILE A 139 -40.87 29.93 -19.59
N SER A 140 -41.54 28.86 -19.13
CA SER A 140 -42.97 28.65 -19.40
C SER A 140 -43.88 29.62 -18.63
N HIS A 141 -43.55 29.94 -17.38
CA HIS A 141 -44.43 30.75 -16.52
C HIS A 141 -44.21 32.26 -16.66
N ARG A 142 -43.23 32.70 -17.48
CA ARG A 142 -42.93 34.12 -17.75
C ARG A 142 -42.94 34.97 -16.46
N THR A 143 -42.44 34.38 -15.37
CA THR A 143 -42.49 34.97 -14.03
C THR A 143 -41.68 36.26 -14.04
N ARG A 144 -42.36 37.38 -13.78
CA ARG A 144 -41.79 38.74 -13.83
C ARG A 144 -40.61 38.94 -12.88
N ASP A 145 -40.56 38.14 -11.80
CA ASP A 145 -39.48 38.13 -10.81
C ASP A 145 -38.86 36.72 -10.79
N SER A 146 -37.96 36.46 -11.73
CA SER A 146 -37.09 35.28 -11.64
C SER A 146 -35.92 35.63 -10.73
N ASP A 147 -36.04 35.27 -9.46
CA ASP A 147 -34.99 35.48 -8.48
C ASP A 147 -33.81 34.57 -8.84
N TYR A 148 -32.76 35.16 -9.41
CA TYR A 148 -31.46 34.52 -9.64
C TYR A 148 -30.95 33.79 -8.37
N LEU A 149 -31.35 34.30 -7.21
CA LEU A 149 -31.09 33.75 -5.89
C LEU A 149 -31.74 32.40 -5.63
N ALA A 150 -32.92 32.14 -6.19
CA ALA A 150 -33.61 30.86 -6.06
C ALA A 150 -32.84 29.73 -6.77
N LEU A 151 -32.13 30.04 -7.86
CA LEU A 151 -31.27 29.08 -8.55
C LEU A 151 -30.05 28.68 -7.70
N HIS A 152 -29.45 29.62 -6.97
CA HIS A 152 -28.38 29.31 -6.02
C HIS A 152 -28.88 28.37 -4.91
N ALA A 153 -30.06 28.65 -4.34
CA ALA A 153 -30.68 27.80 -3.32
C ALA A 153 -31.01 26.39 -3.85
N LEU A 154 -31.49 26.29 -5.09
CA LEU A 154 -31.76 25.00 -5.74
C LEU A 154 -30.48 24.17 -5.91
N LEU A 155 -29.40 24.79 -6.38
CA LEU A 155 -28.12 24.11 -6.58
C LEU A 155 -27.55 23.59 -5.26
N LEU A 156 -27.60 24.39 -4.19
CA LEU A 156 -27.18 23.96 -2.86
C LEU A 156 -28.02 22.77 -2.39
N ARG A 157 -29.35 22.87 -2.45
CA ARG A 157 -30.24 21.76 -2.04
C ARG A 157 -29.93 20.46 -2.78
N ALA A 158 -29.76 20.52 -4.10
CA ALA A 158 -29.46 19.34 -4.92
C ALA A 158 -28.12 18.65 -4.58
N THR A 159 -27.23 19.34 -3.86
CA THR A 159 -25.93 18.79 -3.43
C THR A 159 -25.97 18.11 -2.06
N VAL A 160 -27.03 18.28 -1.27
CA VAL A 160 -27.16 17.68 0.07
C VAL A 160 -27.57 16.22 0.02
N ASP A 161 -28.46 15.87 -0.90
CA ASP A 161 -29.23 14.62 -0.88
C ASP A 161 -28.38 13.34 -0.66
N ASN A 162 -27.17 13.29 -1.21
CA ASN A 162 -26.30 12.12 -1.12
C ASN A 162 -25.43 12.05 0.15
N TRP A 163 -25.33 13.13 0.94
CA TRP A 163 -24.45 13.17 2.11
C TRP A 163 -24.92 12.25 3.24
N GLY A 164 -26.24 12.12 3.43
CA GLY A 164 -26.81 11.21 4.44
C GLY A 164 -26.41 9.76 4.19
N ASP A 165 -26.61 9.27 2.97
CA ASP A 165 -26.21 7.92 2.56
C ASP A 165 -24.70 7.68 2.70
N TYR A 166 -23.88 8.68 2.36
CA TYR A 166 -22.43 8.60 2.46
C TYR A 166 -21.95 8.50 3.92
N VAL A 167 -22.50 9.33 4.80
CA VAL A 167 -22.18 9.29 6.24
C VAL A 167 -22.62 7.95 6.84
N GLN A 168 -23.78 7.43 6.42
CA GLN A 168 -24.26 6.12 6.86
C GLN A 168 -23.32 4.98 6.41
N ASP A 169 -22.85 5.03 5.16
CA ASP A 169 -21.90 4.04 4.63
C ASP A 169 -20.57 4.09 5.38
N LEU A 170 -20.03 5.28 5.64
CA LEU A 170 -18.84 5.46 6.48
C LEU A 170 -19.05 4.92 7.89
N SER A 171 -20.18 5.22 8.51
CA SER A 171 -20.54 4.71 9.84
C SER A 171 -20.55 3.18 9.87
N SER A 172 -21.09 2.53 8.83
CA SER A 172 -21.08 1.07 8.70
C SER A 172 -19.66 0.49 8.61
N GLN A 173 -18.76 1.16 7.87
CA GLN A 173 -17.36 0.74 7.74
C GLN A 173 -16.62 0.89 9.09
N VAL A 174 -16.83 1.99 9.81
CA VAL A 174 -16.25 2.21 11.15
C VAL A 174 -16.74 1.16 12.14
N ARG A 175 -18.05 0.86 12.17
CA ARG A 175 -18.62 -0.19 13.02
C ARG A 175 -18.03 -1.57 12.72
N SER A 176 -17.78 -1.88 11.45
CA SER A 176 -17.14 -3.15 11.07
C SER A 176 -15.72 -3.27 11.61
N LEU A 177 -14.97 -2.15 11.68
CA LEU A 177 -13.63 -2.12 12.29
C LEU A 177 -13.69 -2.21 13.81
N GLU A 178 -14.68 -1.56 14.43
CA GLU A 178 -14.91 -1.65 15.88
C GLU A 178 -15.18 -3.10 16.31
N GLU A 179 -16.06 -3.81 15.59
CA GLU A 179 -16.37 -5.20 15.89
C GLU A 179 -15.15 -6.11 15.70
N LYS A 180 -14.33 -5.85 14.66
CA LYS A 180 -13.04 -6.52 14.48
C LYS A 180 -12.08 -6.25 15.64
N ALA A 181 -11.96 -5.01 16.09
CA ALA A 181 -11.11 -4.66 17.24
C ALA A 181 -11.56 -5.40 18.50
N ARG A 182 -12.88 -5.44 18.76
CA ARG A 182 -13.46 -6.19 19.88
C ARG A 182 -13.19 -7.69 19.79
N SER A 183 -13.31 -8.27 18.59
CA SER A 183 -12.99 -9.68 18.36
C SER A 183 -11.49 -9.98 18.55
N ALA A 184 -10.61 -9.04 18.18
CA ALA A 184 -9.17 -9.18 18.36
C ALA A 184 -8.79 -9.22 19.85
N ILE A 185 -9.47 -8.43 20.70
CA ILE A 185 -9.30 -8.49 22.16
C ILE A 185 -9.62 -9.90 22.67
N LEU A 186 -10.75 -10.48 22.29
CA LEU A 186 -11.13 -11.84 22.71
C LEU A 186 -10.12 -12.89 22.23
N SER A 187 -9.62 -12.71 21.00
CA SER A 187 -8.64 -13.62 20.41
C SER A 187 -7.26 -13.54 21.05
N THR A 188 -6.89 -12.49 21.80
CA THR A 188 -5.58 -12.48 22.50
C THR A 188 -5.42 -13.63 23.50
N GLN A 189 -6.53 -14.28 23.91
CA GLN A 189 -6.53 -15.47 24.74
C GLN A 189 -6.31 -16.78 23.96
N THR A 190 -6.43 -16.76 22.63
CA THR A 190 -6.26 -17.92 21.75
C THR A 190 -5.14 -17.66 20.75
N THR A 191 -4.24 -18.61 20.56
CA THR A 191 -2.95 -18.47 19.84
C THR A 191 -3.05 -18.18 18.32
N GLN A 192 -4.21 -17.74 17.82
CA GLN A 192 -4.59 -17.82 16.41
C GLN A 192 -5.04 -16.48 15.79
N TYR A 193 -4.46 -15.34 16.20
CA TYR A 193 -4.59 -14.09 15.42
C TYR A 193 -3.34 -13.86 14.56
N HIS A 194 -3.46 -14.13 13.26
CA HIS A 194 -2.39 -13.96 12.28
C HIS A 194 -2.76 -12.90 11.24
N GLY A 195 -1.87 -11.94 11.01
CA GLY A 195 -1.76 -11.15 9.77
C GLY A 195 -2.84 -10.10 9.43
N SER A 196 -4.01 -10.06 10.10
CA SER A 196 -5.07 -9.09 9.75
C SER A 196 -4.82 -7.67 10.26
N GLY A 197 -4.13 -7.49 11.39
CA GLY A 197 -4.01 -6.19 12.07
C GLY A 197 -3.44 -5.07 11.20
N ILE A 198 -2.43 -5.35 10.37
CA ILE A 198 -1.84 -4.33 9.46
C ILE A 198 -2.85 -3.90 8.39
N LYS A 199 -3.65 -4.82 7.85
CA LYS A 199 -4.68 -4.50 6.85
C LYS A 199 -5.82 -3.69 7.47
N ASP A 200 -6.17 -4.00 8.71
CA ASP A 200 -7.20 -3.27 9.45
C ASP A 200 -6.71 -1.84 9.78
N LEU A 201 -5.45 -1.64 10.19
CA LEU A 201 -4.84 -0.31 10.36
C LEU A 201 -4.80 0.50 9.04
N GLN A 202 -4.41 -0.12 7.92
CA GLN A 202 -4.45 0.54 6.61
C GLN A 202 -5.87 0.94 6.20
N THR A 203 -6.87 0.14 6.58
CA THR A 203 -8.27 0.43 6.30
C THR A 203 -8.77 1.56 7.19
N LEU A 204 -8.37 1.57 8.47
CA LEU A 204 -8.64 2.64 9.42
C LEU A 204 -8.10 3.98 8.90
N GLN A 205 -6.80 4.04 8.55
CA GLN A 205 -6.16 5.24 8.02
C GLN A 205 -6.85 5.73 6.74
N ARG A 206 -7.27 4.80 5.87
CA ARG A 206 -8.00 5.15 4.64
C ARG A 206 -9.35 5.79 4.95
N ILE A 207 -10.10 5.26 5.92
CA ILE A 207 -11.39 5.83 6.32
C ILE A 207 -11.19 7.18 6.99
N GLU A 208 -10.18 7.31 7.86
CA GLU A 208 -9.82 8.58 8.50
C GLU A 208 -9.54 9.67 7.45
N GLN A 209 -8.73 9.34 6.43
CA GLN A 209 -8.46 10.26 5.32
C GLN A 209 -9.75 10.65 4.58
N LYS A 210 -10.66 9.70 4.33
CA LYS A 210 -11.95 9.99 3.68
C LYS A 210 -12.82 10.93 4.52
N ILE A 211 -12.89 10.70 5.84
CA ILE A 211 -13.66 11.55 6.75
C ILE A 211 -13.05 12.94 6.84
N SER A 212 -11.73 13.05 6.90
CA SER A 212 -11.03 14.34 6.91
C SER A 212 -11.32 15.15 5.64
N ILE A 213 -11.20 14.53 4.45
CA ILE A 213 -11.52 15.17 3.17
C ILE A 213 -13.00 15.59 3.12
N ALA A 214 -13.91 14.71 3.53
CA ALA A 214 -15.34 14.99 3.58
C ALA A 214 -15.67 16.15 4.55
N SER A 215 -15.01 16.20 5.69
CA SER A 215 -15.19 17.26 6.69
C SER A 215 -14.72 18.62 6.15
N SER A 216 -13.58 18.63 5.43
CA SER A 216 -13.10 19.83 4.74
C SER A 216 -14.10 20.29 3.66
N ALA A 217 -14.68 19.36 2.91
CA ALA A 217 -15.66 19.68 1.87
C ALA A 217 -16.97 20.24 2.46
N LEU A 218 -17.48 19.64 3.54
CA LEU A 218 -18.65 20.17 4.23
C LEU A 218 -18.39 21.56 4.83
N LYS A 219 -17.20 21.79 5.40
CA LYS A 219 -16.82 23.11 5.92
C LYS A 219 -16.82 24.16 4.80
N SER A 220 -16.22 23.83 3.66
CA SER A 220 -16.22 24.66 2.45
C SER A 220 -17.65 25.01 2.01
N ASN A 221 -18.53 24.02 2.00
CA ASN A 221 -19.93 24.22 1.64
C ASN A 221 -20.69 25.13 2.61
N THR A 222 -20.38 25.10 3.90
CA THR A 222 -20.94 26.02 4.91
C THR A 222 -20.47 27.45 4.67
N GLU A 223 -19.18 27.65 4.35
CA GLU A 223 -18.63 28.98 4.03
C GLU A 223 -19.30 29.58 2.79
N VAL A 224 -19.56 28.77 1.76
CA VAL A 224 -20.29 29.22 0.55
C VAL A 224 -21.73 29.60 0.88
N ALA A 225 -22.44 28.81 1.71
CA ALA A 225 -23.80 29.12 2.11
C ALA A 225 -23.88 30.40 2.95
N ALA A 226 -22.92 30.62 3.86
CA ALA A 226 -22.81 31.85 4.65
C ALA A 226 -22.57 33.07 3.74
N GLY A 227 -21.62 32.98 2.80
CA GLY A 227 -21.37 34.07 1.85
C GLY A 227 -22.58 34.43 0.98
N LEU A 228 -23.36 33.43 0.55
CA LEU A 228 -24.62 33.67 -0.16
C LEU A 228 -25.67 34.37 0.71
N ILE A 229 -25.74 34.04 2.01
CA ILE A 229 -26.61 34.72 2.98
C ILE A 229 -26.17 36.18 3.18
N ASP A 230 -24.88 36.43 3.34
CA ASP A 230 -24.36 37.80 3.48
C ASP A 230 -24.69 38.64 2.24
N GLN A 231 -24.53 38.07 1.03
CA GLN A 231 -24.92 38.71 -0.21
C GLN A 231 -26.45 38.94 -0.30
N TRP A 232 -27.27 38.04 0.24
CA TRP A 232 -28.71 38.25 0.36
C TRP A 232 -29.06 39.40 1.27
N GLU A 233 -28.38 39.56 2.40
CA GLU A 233 -28.64 40.64 3.34
C GLU A 233 -28.26 41.99 2.75
N CYS A 234 -27.16 42.07 2.00
CA CYS A 234 -26.84 43.24 1.20
C CYS A 234 -27.91 43.56 0.14
N PHE A 235 -28.52 42.54 -0.49
CA PHE A 235 -29.54 42.72 -1.51
C PHE A 235 -30.92 43.10 -0.94
N ALA A 236 -31.30 42.51 0.20
CA ALA A 236 -32.58 42.75 0.86
C ALA A 236 -32.76 44.23 1.28
N ALA A 237 -31.66 44.95 1.51
CA ALA A 237 -31.69 46.40 1.77
C ALA A 237 -32.16 47.22 0.55
N SER A 238 -32.15 46.66 -0.67
CA SER A 238 -32.44 47.36 -1.93
C SER A 238 -33.76 46.97 -2.59
N THR A 239 -34.20 45.71 -2.52
CA THR A 239 -35.51 45.26 -3.04
C THR A 239 -35.98 43.97 -2.34
N VAL A 240 -36.98 44.06 -1.47
CA VAL A 240 -37.55 42.89 -0.79
C VAL A 240 -38.65 42.26 -1.65
N SER A 241 -38.33 41.16 -2.33
CA SER A 241 -39.31 40.25 -2.95
C SER A 241 -39.63 39.08 -2.02
N ALA A 242 -40.89 38.66 -1.96
CA ALA A 242 -41.33 37.49 -1.16
C ALA A 242 -40.68 36.17 -1.60
N CYS A 243 -40.18 36.08 -2.83
CA CYS A 243 -39.50 34.88 -3.34
C CYS A 243 -38.05 34.77 -2.81
N CYS A 244 -37.39 35.90 -2.50
CA CYS A 244 -36.08 35.93 -1.82
C CYS A 244 -36.15 35.30 -0.41
N GLU A 245 -37.26 35.50 0.31
CA GLU A 245 -37.43 34.97 1.66
C GLU A 245 -37.54 33.42 1.67
N LYS A 246 -38.27 32.86 0.69
CA LYS A 246 -38.36 31.41 0.52
C LYS A 246 -37.02 30.79 0.12
N ALA A 247 -36.27 31.44 -0.77
CA ALA A 247 -34.93 31.00 -1.15
C ALA A 247 -33.97 31.04 0.05
N ARG A 248 -34.01 32.11 0.85
CA ARG A 248 -33.24 32.24 2.10
C ARG A 248 -33.57 31.11 3.08
N GLY A 249 -34.86 30.82 3.31
CA GLY A 249 -35.28 29.71 4.17
C GLY A 249 -34.73 28.36 3.70
N THR A 250 -34.67 28.14 2.39
CA THR A 250 -34.11 26.91 1.80
C THR A 250 -32.59 26.78 2.03
N VAL A 251 -31.86 27.90 2.08
CA VAL A 251 -30.42 27.87 2.32
C VAL A 251 -30.08 27.81 3.81
N LEU A 252 -30.94 28.37 4.66
CA LEU A 252 -30.85 28.14 6.10
C LEU A 252 -31.10 26.66 6.44
N SER A 253 -32.10 26.01 5.83
CA SER A 253 -32.30 24.57 6.01
C SER A 253 -31.13 23.76 5.49
N TYR A 254 -30.59 24.09 4.31
CA TYR A 254 -29.36 23.50 3.78
C TYR A 254 -28.19 23.60 4.77
N THR A 255 -28.00 24.78 5.38
CA THR A 255 -26.90 25.01 6.32
C THR A 255 -27.05 24.14 7.57
N ALA A 256 -28.28 24.02 8.08
CA ALA A 256 -28.58 23.12 9.19
C ALA A 256 -28.31 21.64 8.85
N ASP A 257 -28.73 21.19 7.66
CA ASP A 257 -28.48 19.80 7.20
C ASP A 257 -26.98 19.49 7.08
N ILE A 258 -26.21 20.42 6.50
CA ILE A 258 -24.74 20.29 6.38
C ILE A 258 -24.07 20.26 7.76
N GLN A 259 -24.53 21.07 8.73
CA GLN A 259 -24.01 21.05 10.10
C GLN A 259 -24.27 19.71 10.81
N VAL A 260 -25.44 19.10 10.59
CA VAL A 260 -25.74 17.75 11.12
C VAL A 260 -24.76 16.72 10.57
N HIS A 261 -24.45 16.79 9.27
CA HIS A 261 -23.45 15.90 8.66
C HIS A 261 -22.03 16.16 9.18
N GLN A 262 -21.65 17.42 9.42
CA GLN A 262 -20.36 17.77 10.02
C GLN A 262 -20.20 17.16 11.42
N GLU A 263 -21.21 17.30 12.28
CA GLU A 263 -21.15 16.76 13.64
C GLU A 263 -21.13 15.22 13.62
N SER A 264 -21.85 14.61 12.68
CA SER A 264 -21.81 13.16 12.45
C SER A 264 -20.41 12.68 12.05
N LEU A 265 -19.77 13.35 11.08
CA LEU A 265 -18.40 13.03 10.67
C LEU A 265 -17.38 13.23 11.79
N LYS A 266 -17.52 14.29 12.59
CA LYS A 266 -16.67 14.55 13.76
C LYS A 266 -16.81 13.44 14.80
N THR A 267 -18.03 12.98 15.04
CA THR A 267 -18.31 11.85 15.94
C THR A 267 -17.66 10.57 15.42
N LEU A 268 -17.76 10.29 14.12
CA LEU A 268 -17.10 9.14 13.50
C LEU A 268 -15.58 9.22 13.56
N LEU A 269 -14.99 10.40 13.39
CA LEU A 269 -13.54 10.61 13.52
C LEU A 269 -13.06 10.33 14.94
N ASN A 270 -13.79 10.83 15.95
CA ASN A 270 -13.50 10.54 17.35
C ASN A 270 -13.59 9.04 17.65
N LEU A 271 -14.57 8.34 17.06
CA LEU A 271 -14.70 6.89 17.19
C LEU A 271 -13.52 6.17 16.53
N LEU A 272 -13.09 6.58 15.33
CA LEU A 272 -11.91 6.02 14.67
C LEU A 272 -10.63 6.20 15.49
N HIS A 273 -10.43 7.38 16.08
CA HIS A 273 -9.27 7.61 16.95
C HIS A 273 -9.28 6.69 18.18
N ARG A 274 -10.46 6.41 18.75
CA ARG A 274 -10.60 5.41 19.81
C ARG A 274 -10.27 4.01 19.32
N ILE A 275 -10.72 3.63 18.13
CA ILE A 275 -10.42 2.31 17.55
C ILE A 275 -8.91 2.17 17.25
N ASP A 276 -8.26 3.24 16.79
CA ASP A 276 -6.81 3.25 16.52
C ASP A 276 -5.98 3.05 17.79
N THR A 277 -6.35 3.74 18.87
CA THR A 277 -5.71 3.56 20.18
C THR A 277 -5.92 2.14 20.70
N LEU A 278 -7.12 1.57 20.55
CA LEU A 278 -7.40 0.17 20.89
C LEU A 278 -6.56 -0.81 20.07
N PHE A 279 -6.48 -0.64 18.74
CA PHE A 279 -5.64 -1.51 17.90
C PHE A 279 -4.17 -1.42 18.28
N SER A 280 -3.67 -0.22 18.55
CA SER A 280 -2.28 0.00 18.99
C SER A 280 -2.00 -0.74 20.30
N GLN A 281 -2.88 -0.63 21.29
CA GLN A 281 -2.76 -1.35 22.57
C GLN A 281 -2.83 -2.86 22.39
N ILE A 282 -3.74 -3.37 21.56
CA ILE A 282 -3.86 -4.81 21.28
C ILE A 282 -2.57 -5.35 20.65
N ILE A 283 -2.01 -4.63 19.68
CA ILE A 283 -0.77 -5.02 19.02
C ILE A 283 0.40 -5.00 20.00
N GLU A 284 0.48 -3.98 20.86
CA GLU A 284 1.50 -3.87 21.89
C GLU A 284 1.45 -5.06 22.86
N VAL A 285 0.27 -5.38 23.40
CA VAL A 285 0.06 -6.54 24.28
C VAL A 285 0.43 -7.85 23.59
N GLN A 286 0.05 -8.02 22.31
CA GLN A 286 0.42 -9.21 21.55
C GLN A 286 1.93 -9.34 21.35
N ASN A 287 2.61 -8.22 21.08
CA ASN A 287 4.07 -8.23 20.91
C ASN A 287 4.79 -8.56 22.21
N VAL A 288 4.35 -8.00 23.34
CA VAL A 288 4.88 -8.33 24.67
C VAL A 288 4.68 -9.81 24.98
N ASN A 289 3.47 -10.34 24.80
CA ASN A 289 3.17 -11.76 25.04
C ASN A 289 4.01 -12.69 24.15
N ARG A 290 4.20 -12.34 22.88
CA ARG A 290 5.07 -13.10 21.96
C ARG A 290 6.52 -13.08 22.41
N LEU A 291 7.06 -11.91 22.76
CA LEU A 291 8.43 -11.79 23.26
C LEU A 291 8.63 -12.58 24.55
N GLN A 292 7.68 -12.53 25.47
CA GLN A 292 7.73 -13.32 26.70
C GLN A 292 7.74 -14.82 26.39
N SER A 293 6.83 -15.30 25.53
CA SER A 293 6.79 -16.73 25.15
C SER A 293 8.09 -17.21 24.49
N VAL A 294 8.71 -16.39 23.63
CA VAL A 294 10.00 -16.70 23.00
C VAL A 294 11.11 -16.71 24.04
N THR A 295 11.10 -15.77 24.99
CA THR A 295 12.08 -15.69 26.07
C THR A 295 11.96 -16.91 27.00
N GLU A 296 10.76 -17.33 27.36
CA GLU A 296 10.51 -18.53 28.17
C GLU A 296 10.97 -19.80 27.45
N MET A 297 10.66 -19.93 26.15
CA MET A 297 11.13 -21.05 25.33
C MET A 297 12.66 -21.06 25.22
N SER A 298 13.29 -19.89 25.03
CA SER A 298 14.74 -19.76 25.00
C SER A 298 15.37 -20.10 26.35
N SER A 299 14.77 -19.69 27.47
CA SER A 299 15.23 -20.05 28.82
C SER A 299 15.21 -21.56 29.02
N ARG A 300 14.09 -22.21 28.69
CA ARG A 300 13.96 -23.67 28.77
C ARG A 300 14.99 -24.38 27.89
N GLN A 301 15.23 -23.86 26.70
CA GLN A 301 16.23 -24.41 25.78
C GLN A 301 17.66 -24.24 26.33
N LEU A 302 17.98 -23.09 26.93
CA LEU A 302 19.27 -22.87 27.59
C LEU A 302 19.45 -23.79 28.82
N ASP A 303 18.40 -23.98 29.61
CA ASP A 303 18.43 -24.89 30.77
C ASP A 303 18.68 -26.34 30.31
N SER A 304 18.01 -26.78 29.24
CA SER A 304 18.24 -28.10 28.64
C SER A 304 19.63 -28.27 28.04
N LEU A 305 20.21 -27.21 27.45
CA LEU A 305 21.59 -27.25 26.95
C LEU A 305 22.59 -27.31 28.09
N ASN A 306 22.36 -26.54 29.16
CA ASN A 306 23.20 -26.55 30.36
C ASN A 306 23.17 -27.91 31.05
N SER A 307 22.01 -28.57 31.13
CA SER A 307 21.93 -29.94 31.67
C SER A 307 22.69 -30.93 30.80
N LEU A 308 22.55 -30.83 29.47
CA LEU A 308 23.26 -31.72 28.54
C LEU A 308 24.79 -31.52 28.60
N ILE A 309 25.26 -30.27 28.73
CA ILE A 309 26.69 -29.98 28.96
C ILE A 309 27.17 -30.58 30.28
N LYS A 310 26.34 -30.53 31.34
CA LYS A 310 26.68 -31.14 32.63
C LYS A 310 26.78 -32.65 32.51
N ASP A 311 25.84 -33.30 31.83
CA ASP A 311 25.85 -34.74 31.59
C ASP A 311 27.09 -35.17 30.79
N ILE A 312 27.44 -34.43 29.71
CA ILE A 312 28.68 -34.65 28.95
C ILE A 312 29.91 -34.49 29.84
N ARG A 313 29.93 -33.50 30.73
CA ARG A 313 31.08 -33.24 31.61
C ARG A 313 31.24 -34.35 32.65
N ASP A 314 30.14 -34.85 33.19
CA ASP A 314 30.13 -35.96 34.15
C ASP A 314 30.51 -37.30 33.46
N GLU A 315 30.02 -37.55 32.25
CA GLU A 315 30.44 -38.67 31.39
C GLU A 315 31.93 -38.57 31.03
N SER A 316 32.40 -37.37 30.66
CA SER A 316 33.81 -37.10 30.36
C SER A 316 34.71 -37.36 31.58
N ARG A 317 34.25 -37.04 32.80
CA ARG A 317 35.01 -37.34 34.02
C ARG A 317 35.15 -38.85 34.25
N ASN A 318 34.11 -39.64 33.98
CA ASN A 318 34.19 -41.11 33.97
C ASN A 318 35.10 -41.64 32.84
N SER A 319 35.17 -40.94 31.71
CA SER A 319 36.05 -41.28 30.57
C SER A 319 37.56 -41.04 30.81
N SER A 320 37.96 -40.47 31.95
CA SER A 320 39.37 -40.37 32.35
C SER A 320 40.05 -41.75 32.54
N THR A 321 39.26 -42.81 32.76
CA THR A 321 39.71 -44.20 32.78
C THR A 321 39.90 -44.81 31.38
N LEU A 322 39.29 -44.22 30.35
CA LEU A 322 39.33 -44.70 28.97
C LEU A 322 40.59 -44.23 28.23
N VAL A 323 41.17 -43.08 28.62
CA VAL A 323 42.44 -42.56 28.10
C VAL A 323 43.64 -43.43 28.55
N ALA A 324 43.50 -44.17 29.65
CA ALA A 324 44.52 -45.16 30.05
C ALA A 324 44.58 -46.37 29.08
N HIS A 325 43.50 -46.66 28.35
CA HIS A 325 43.42 -47.82 27.44
C HIS A 325 43.87 -47.52 26.00
N THR A 326 44.24 -46.29 25.65
CA THR A 326 44.72 -45.95 24.28
C THR A 326 46.17 -46.39 24.01
N HIS A 327 46.92 -46.81 25.03
CA HIS A 327 48.30 -47.29 24.87
C HIS A 327 48.39 -48.68 24.20
N SER A 328 47.35 -49.53 24.30
CA SER A 328 47.32 -50.84 23.63
C SER A 328 47.01 -50.75 22.13
N ASP A 329 46.19 -49.80 21.70
CA ASP A 329 45.79 -49.65 20.28
C ASP A 329 46.94 -49.15 19.39
N THR A 330 47.88 -48.40 19.97
CA THR A 330 49.07 -47.94 19.24
C THR A 330 49.94 -49.12 18.78
N LYS A 331 49.98 -50.23 19.54
CA LYS A 331 50.77 -51.43 19.18
C LYS A 331 50.12 -52.19 18.01
N SER A 332 48.79 -52.31 18.01
CA SER A 332 48.03 -52.96 16.94
C SER A 332 48.06 -52.16 15.63
N MET A 333 47.92 -50.83 15.70
CA MET A 333 48.01 -49.93 14.54
C MET A 333 49.41 -49.95 13.91
N LYS A 334 50.47 -49.99 14.73
CA LYS A 334 51.86 -50.13 14.26
C LYS A 334 52.09 -51.46 13.56
N ALA A 335 51.58 -52.57 14.11
CA ALA A 335 51.71 -53.90 13.52
C ALA A 335 50.98 -54.03 12.16
N LEU A 336 49.80 -53.44 12.02
CA LEU A 336 49.06 -53.46 10.75
C LEU A 336 49.79 -52.66 9.67
N THR A 337 50.37 -51.51 10.04
CA THR A 337 51.10 -50.63 9.12
C THR A 337 52.43 -51.26 8.65
N THR A 338 53.14 -51.99 9.52
CA THR A 338 54.34 -52.74 9.11
C THR A 338 54.02 -53.88 8.15
N VAL A 339 52.90 -54.58 8.35
CA VAL A 339 52.46 -55.64 7.42
C VAL A 339 52.08 -55.04 6.06
N ALA A 340 51.32 -53.94 6.04
CA ALA A 340 50.90 -53.28 4.80
C ALA A 340 52.10 -52.73 4.01
N THR A 341 53.07 -52.09 4.68
CA THR A 341 54.28 -51.55 4.03
C THR A 341 55.23 -52.62 3.52
N ALA A 342 55.28 -53.79 4.16
CA ALA A 342 56.07 -54.92 3.67
C ALA A 342 55.47 -55.58 2.41
N LEU A 343 54.14 -55.62 2.31
CA LEU A 343 53.44 -56.30 1.19
C LEU A 343 53.25 -55.42 -0.05
N LEU A 344 53.32 -54.09 0.10
CA LEU A 344 53.07 -53.12 -0.97
C LEU A 344 54.07 -53.24 -2.15
N PRO A 345 55.40 -53.32 -1.93
CA PRO A 345 56.39 -53.45 -3.00
C PRO A 345 56.32 -54.82 -3.69
N ALA A 346 56.06 -55.88 -2.92
CA ALA A 346 55.91 -57.24 -3.45
C ALA A 346 54.72 -57.33 -4.40
N SER A 347 53.59 -56.70 -4.04
CA SER A 347 52.39 -56.64 -4.88
C SER A 347 52.63 -55.86 -6.18
N LEU A 348 53.41 -54.78 -6.12
CA LEU A 348 53.80 -53.97 -7.28
C LEU A 348 54.73 -54.74 -8.24
N ILE A 349 55.65 -55.56 -7.72
CA ILE A 349 56.52 -56.41 -8.55
C ILE A 349 55.72 -57.55 -9.16
N ALA A 350 54.87 -58.22 -8.39
CA ALA A 350 54.00 -59.29 -8.88
C ALA A 350 53.11 -58.81 -10.04
N THR A 351 52.56 -57.60 -9.95
CA THR A 351 51.72 -57.02 -11.03
C THR A 351 52.53 -56.65 -12.27
N ILE A 352 53.72 -56.05 -12.13
CA ILE A 352 54.57 -55.71 -13.29
C ILE A 352 55.05 -56.96 -14.04
N PHE A 353 55.40 -58.03 -13.32
CA PHE A 353 55.92 -59.26 -13.94
C PHE A 353 54.83 -60.22 -14.42
N SER A 354 53.62 -60.17 -13.86
CA SER A 354 52.47 -60.97 -14.32
C SER A 354 52.13 -60.71 -15.80
N SER A 355 52.34 -59.48 -16.28
CA SER A 355 52.02 -59.06 -17.65
C SER A 355 52.99 -59.56 -18.74
N ASN A 356 54.18 -60.06 -18.39
CA ASN A 356 55.23 -60.45 -19.35
C ASN A 356 55.64 -61.94 -19.27
N LEU A 357 54.97 -62.75 -18.46
CA LEU A 357 55.32 -64.16 -18.21
C LEU A 357 54.61 -65.18 -19.10
N ILE A 358 53.75 -64.75 -20.04
CA ILE A 358 52.99 -65.65 -20.93
C ILE A 358 53.24 -65.26 -22.39
N GLN A 359 54.21 -65.89 -23.05
CA GLN A 359 54.33 -65.90 -24.52
C GLN A 359 53.79 -67.23 -25.03
N LEU A 360 52.68 -67.19 -25.78
CA LEU A 360 52.04 -68.35 -26.36
C LEU A 360 52.49 -68.46 -27.83
N GLU A 361 53.42 -69.37 -28.14
CA GLU A 361 53.79 -69.68 -29.53
C GLU A 361 52.85 -70.78 -30.05
N GLN A 362 52.14 -70.47 -31.14
CA GLN A 362 51.08 -71.31 -31.68
C GLN A 362 51.55 -71.95 -32.99
N SER A 363 51.90 -73.24 -32.96
CA SER A 363 52.14 -74.02 -34.18
C SER A 363 50.94 -74.93 -34.47
N ASN A 364 50.36 -74.71 -35.65
CA ASN A 364 49.15 -75.33 -36.17
C ASN A 364 49.31 -76.82 -36.48
N GLU A 365 48.21 -77.54 -36.25
CA GLU A 365 47.74 -78.75 -36.93
C GLU A 365 48.58 -80.03 -36.87
N GLY A 366 48.03 -81.03 -36.15
CA GLY A 366 48.19 -82.44 -36.51
C GLY A 366 48.65 -83.36 -35.38
N VAL A 367 47.69 -83.99 -34.70
CA VAL A 367 47.81 -85.29 -34.02
C VAL A 367 48.80 -85.38 -32.84
N GLY A 368 48.26 -85.11 -31.65
CA GLY A 368 48.74 -85.64 -30.36
C GLY A 368 50.13 -85.21 -29.88
N HIS A 369 50.20 -84.20 -29.01
CA HIS A 369 51.04 -84.15 -27.79
C HIS A 369 50.89 -82.77 -27.09
N GLY A 370 51.34 -82.72 -25.82
CA GLY A 370 50.87 -81.77 -24.81
C GLY A 370 51.21 -80.29 -25.01
N THR A 371 50.36 -79.44 -24.44
CA THR A 371 50.62 -78.02 -24.23
C THR A 371 51.73 -77.86 -23.20
N HIS A 372 53.00 -77.83 -23.64
CA HIS A 372 54.12 -77.51 -22.76
C HIS A 372 54.13 -75.99 -22.53
N PHE A 373 53.65 -75.55 -21.36
CA PHE A 373 53.91 -74.21 -20.85
C PHE A 373 55.42 -74.05 -20.69
N VAL A 374 56.08 -73.38 -21.63
CA VAL A 374 57.48 -72.97 -21.43
C VAL A 374 57.45 -71.76 -20.52
N VAL A 375 57.72 -71.98 -19.24
CA VAL A 375 58.07 -70.90 -18.30
C VAL A 375 59.27 -70.17 -18.89
N ALA A 376 59.12 -68.87 -19.15
CA ALA A 376 60.23 -68.06 -19.65
C ALA A 376 61.44 -68.22 -18.73
N SER A 377 62.63 -68.48 -19.32
CA SER A 377 63.91 -68.71 -18.62
C SER A 377 64.34 -67.58 -17.66
N GLN A 378 63.57 -66.50 -17.57
CA GLN A 378 63.83 -65.31 -16.75
C GLN A 378 63.08 -65.32 -15.40
N PHE A 379 62.40 -66.41 -15.02
CA PHE A 379 61.72 -66.53 -13.72
C PHE A 379 62.66 -66.33 -12.51
N TRP A 380 63.95 -66.67 -12.65
CA TRP A 380 64.95 -66.40 -11.60
C TRP A 380 65.18 -64.90 -11.33
N VAL A 381 64.99 -64.04 -12.33
CA VAL A 381 65.10 -62.57 -12.15
C VAL A 381 63.96 -62.05 -11.27
N TYR A 382 62.76 -62.62 -11.40
CA TYR A 382 61.63 -62.29 -10.53
C TYR A 382 61.92 -62.60 -9.06
N ILE A 383 62.46 -63.80 -8.77
CA ILE A 383 62.83 -64.18 -7.39
C ILE A 383 63.93 -63.26 -6.85
N LEU A 384 64.96 -62.98 -7.64
CA LEU A 384 66.08 -62.13 -7.21
C LEU A 384 65.64 -60.69 -6.93
N VAL A 385 64.85 -60.10 -7.82
CA VAL A 385 64.35 -58.72 -7.68
C VAL A 385 63.35 -58.63 -6.53
N SER A 386 62.48 -59.62 -6.34
CA SER A 386 61.54 -59.64 -5.22
C SER A 386 62.27 -59.72 -3.88
N ILE A 387 63.30 -60.57 -3.76
CA ILE A 387 64.12 -60.68 -2.54
C ILE A 387 64.89 -59.37 -2.29
N ALA A 388 65.52 -58.80 -3.32
CA ALA A 388 66.24 -57.53 -3.20
C ALA A 388 65.32 -56.39 -2.72
N MET A 389 64.14 -56.25 -3.33
CA MET A 389 63.18 -55.22 -2.94
C MET A 389 62.64 -55.42 -1.52
N THR A 390 62.32 -56.66 -1.14
CA THR A 390 61.86 -56.97 0.23
C THR A 390 62.97 -56.72 1.26
N GLY A 391 64.22 -57.03 0.91
CA GLY A 391 65.39 -56.72 1.72
C GLY A 391 65.60 -55.21 1.89
N THR A 392 65.49 -54.44 0.81
CA THR A 392 65.62 -52.98 0.88
C THR A 392 64.50 -52.33 1.68
N THR A 393 63.26 -52.81 1.60
CA THR A 393 62.14 -52.23 2.34
C THR A 393 62.23 -52.53 3.83
N LEU A 394 62.57 -53.77 4.21
CA LEU A 394 62.86 -54.12 5.61
C LEU A 394 64.08 -53.37 6.15
N GLY A 395 65.13 -53.20 5.33
CA GLY A 395 66.32 -52.42 5.67
C GLY A 395 66.00 -50.94 5.91
N CYS A 396 65.23 -50.31 5.03
CA CYS A 396 64.76 -48.93 5.18
C CYS A 396 63.90 -48.76 6.44
N ILE A 397 63.00 -49.71 6.73
CA ILE A 397 62.17 -49.69 7.95
C ILE A 397 63.04 -49.76 9.20
N ARG A 398 64.00 -50.68 9.26
CA ARG A 398 64.93 -50.80 10.39
C ARG A 398 65.82 -49.58 10.55
N LEU A 399 66.27 -48.97 9.46
CA LEU A 399 67.02 -47.72 9.47
C LEU A 399 66.17 -46.54 9.97
N LEU A 400 64.91 -46.44 9.56
CA LEU A 400 63.96 -45.43 10.02
C LEU A 400 63.64 -45.60 11.51
N GLU A 401 63.38 -46.83 11.97
CA GLU A 401 63.18 -47.14 13.39
C GLU A 401 64.42 -46.80 14.22
N TYR A 402 65.61 -47.13 13.73
CA TYR A 402 66.87 -46.81 14.40
C TYR A 402 67.14 -45.30 14.44
N TRP A 403 66.86 -44.58 13.36
CA TRP A 403 66.98 -43.12 13.29
C TRP A 403 65.97 -42.42 14.20
N TRP A 404 64.75 -42.93 14.29
CA TRP A 404 63.71 -42.39 15.17
C TRP A 404 64.01 -42.67 16.64
N ALA A 405 64.48 -43.87 16.98
CA ALA A 405 64.89 -44.22 18.35
C ALA A 405 66.09 -43.40 18.85
N ARG A 406 66.96 -42.92 17.96
CA ARG A 406 68.06 -41.99 18.30
C ARG A 406 67.64 -40.53 18.40
N ARG A 407 66.48 -40.14 17.86
CA ARG A 407 66.00 -38.74 17.84
C ARG A 407 64.91 -38.43 18.86
N SER A 408 64.41 -39.43 19.60
CA SER A 408 63.61 -39.20 20.80
C SER A 408 64.55 -38.90 21.98
N PRO A 409 64.54 -37.68 22.56
CA PRO A 409 65.17 -37.44 23.86
C PRO A 409 64.51 -38.26 24.97
#